data_AF-A0A1X0MFM8-F1
#
_entry.id   AF-A0A1X0MFM8-F1
#
_cell.length_a   1.000
_cell.length_b   1.000
_cell.length_c   1.000
_cell.angle_alpha   90.00
_cell.angle_beta   90.00
_cell.angle_gamma   90.00
#
_symmetry.space_group_name_H-M   'P 1'
#
loop_
_entity.id
_entity.type
_entity.pdbx_description
1 polymer ?
#
loop_
_entity_poly.entity_id
_entity_poly.type
_entity_poly.pdbx_seq_one_letter_code
_entity_poly.pdbx_strand_id
1 'polypeptide(L)'
;LEDDERVAGDQLEQLMPAYIAGSQQVVELMRAGDLENARTRLNALSSDGFVKARAYLRTIIDSNNRQIKEGAAAAAELRNTSVTMLEIGVVIAFIVAILLGVFITRMITRPLAVAVLSAQRIAGGDLTQPITSNSGDEAGQLLDALSNMQDGLKNTIQQIASASDQLASAA
;
A
#
# COMPACT_ATOMS: atom_id res chain seq x y z
N LEU A 1 10.32 17.50 -24.51
CA LEU A 1 10.42 17.32 -25.96
C LEU A 1 11.58 16.39 -26.19
N GLU A 2 11.33 15.26 -26.82
CA GLU A 2 12.41 14.43 -27.34
C GLU A 2 13.17 15.20 -28.43
N ASP A 3 14.41 14.78 -28.71
CA ASP A 3 15.28 15.50 -29.65
C ASP A 3 14.71 15.54 -31.08
N ASP A 4 13.94 14.52 -31.48
CA ASP A 4 13.27 14.47 -32.78
C ASP A 4 12.15 15.53 -32.91
N GLU A 5 11.31 15.65 -31.88
CA GLU A 5 10.23 16.63 -31.78
C GLU A 5 10.78 18.06 -31.76
N ARG A 6 11.82 18.30 -30.96
CA ARG A 6 12.48 19.61 -30.89
C ARG A 6 13.08 20.01 -32.23
N VAL A 7 13.87 19.11 -32.85
CA VAL A 7 14.50 19.38 -34.15
C VAL A 7 13.46 19.60 -35.25
N ALA A 8 12.38 18.81 -35.28
CA ALA A 8 11.30 18.99 -36.23
C ALA A 8 10.55 20.31 -36.02
N GLY A 9 10.34 20.72 -34.75
CA GLY A 9 9.78 22.02 -34.38
C GLY A 9 10.64 23.18 -34.87
N ASP A 10 11.94 23.16 -34.58
CA ASP A 10 12.92 24.18 -34.99
C ASP A 10 12.94 24.32 -36.53
N GLN A 11 12.95 23.18 -37.24
CA GLN A 11 12.94 23.14 -38.71
C GLN A 11 11.63 23.67 -39.30
N LEU A 12 10.49 23.36 -38.67
CA LEU A 12 9.19 23.87 -39.08
C LEU A 12 9.13 25.39 -38.87
N GLU A 13 9.55 25.89 -37.71
CA GLU A 13 9.61 27.32 -37.41
C GLU A 13 10.49 28.08 -38.41
N GLN A 14 11.65 27.52 -38.76
CA GLN A 14 12.53 28.10 -39.77
C GLN A 14 11.92 28.13 -41.18
N LEU A 15 11.10 27.12 -41.52
CA LEU A 15 10.47 27.00 -42.85
C LEU A 15 9.26 27.92 -43.04
N MET A 16 8.51 28.18 -41.96
CA MET A 16 7.23 28.89 -42.02
C MET A 16 7.30 30.30 -42.64
N PRO A 17 8.27 31.18 -42.32
CA PRO A 17 8.36 32.51 -42.91
C PRO A 17 8.47 32.49 -44.44
N ALA A 18 9.35 31.62 -44.97
CA ALA A 18 9.55 31.49 -46.41
C ALA A 18 8.33 30.90 -47.11
N TYR A 19 7.64 29.96 -46.46
CA TYR A 19 6.40 29.38 -46.95
C TYR A 19 5.25 30.40 -47.01
N ILE A 20 5.09 31.22 -45.96
CA ILE A 20 4.09 32.30 -45.89
C ILE A 20 4.37 33.36 -46.96
N ALA A 21 5.61 33.85 -47.03
CA ALA A 21 6.00 34.86 -48.01
C ALA A 21 5.82 34.37 -49.45
N GLY A 22 6.17 33.11 -49.73
CA GLY A 22 5.90 32.52 -51.03
C GLY A 22 4.42 32.38 -51.34
N SER A 23 3.60 31.99 -50.37
CA SER A 23 2.15 31.89 -50.54
C SER A 23 1.52 33.27 -50.85
N GLN A 24 2.01 34.33 -50.21
CA GLN A 24 1.61 35.72 -50.49
C GLN A 24 1.98 36.14 -51.92
N GLN A 25 3.19 35.81 -52.38
CA GLN A 25 3.61 36.10 -53.76
C GLN A 25 2.71 35.42 -54.80
N VAL A 26 2.24 34.19 -54.54
CA VAL A 26 1.28 33.52 -55.44
C VAL A 26 -0.01 34.35 -55.54
N VAL A 27 -0.54 34.85 -54.41
CA VAL A 27 -1.74 35.70 -54.39
C VAL A 27 -1.52 37.01 -55.14
N GLU A 28 -0.36 37.65 -54.98
CA GLU A 28 0.00 38.88 -55.68
C GLU A 28 0.09 38.68 -57.19
N LEU A 29 0.77 37.61 -57.65
CA LEU A 29 0.88 37.27 -59.07
C LEU A 29 -0.49 36.95 -59.69
N MET A 30 -1.36 36.24 -58.96
CA MET A 30 -2.75 36.01 -59.40
C MET A 30 -3.54 37.31 -59.52
N ARG A 31 -3.38 38.26 -58.59
CA ARG A 31 -4.03 39.59 -58.66
C ARG A 31 -3.51 40.45 -59.81
N ALA A 32 -2.23 40.32 -60.14
CA ALA A 32 -1.60 41.01 -61.26
C ALA A 32 -1.93 40.40 -62.63
N GLY A 33 -2.63 39.25 -62.67
CA GLY A 33 -2.95 38.53 -63.91
C GLY A 33 -1.80 37.71 -64.48
N ASP A 34 -0.67 37.61 -63.77
CA ASP A 34 0.52 36.86 -64.18
C ASP A 34 0.38 35.38 -63.77
N LEU A 35 -0.45 34.66 -64.51
CA LEU A 35 -0.81 33.27 -64.21
C LEU A 35 0.36 32.29 -64.40
N GLU A 36 1.31 32.60 -65.29
CA GLU A 36 2.46 31.73 -65.56
C GLU A 36 3.43 31.73 -64.39
N ASN A 37 3.80 32.91 -63.88
CA ASN A 37 4.66 33.02 -62.71
C ASN A 37 3.95 32.57 -61.44
N ALA A 38 2.64 32.85 -61.29
CA ALA A 38 1.85 32.35 -60.18
C ALA A 38 1.87 30.82 -60.10
N ARG A 39 1.70 30.14 -61.25
CA ARG A 39 1.72 28.67 -61.33
C ARG A 39 3.09 28.09 -61.02
N THR A 40 4.16 28.71 -61.53
CA THR A 40 5.54 28.30 -61.24
C THR A 40 5.84 28.42 -59.74
N ARG A 41 5.47 29.54 -59.12
CA ARG A 41 5.67 29.78 -57.69
C ARG A 41 4.85 28.82 -56.81
N LEU A 42 3.58 28.59 -57.18
CA LEU A 42 2.70 27.65 -56.50
C LEU A 42 3.24 26.22 -56.54
N ASN A 43 3.74 25.78 -57.70
CA ASN A 43 4.33 24.46 -57.85
C ASN A 43 5.57 24.29 -56.95
N ALA A 44 6.46 25.29 -56.90
CA ALA A 44 7.65 25.26 -56.05
C ALA A 44 7.31 25.18 -54.55
N LEU A 45 6.27 25.89 -54.10
CA LEU A 45 5.78 25.81 -52.72
C LEU A 45 5.17 24.45 -52.39
N SER A 46 4.43 23.88 -53.35
CA SER A 46 3.73 22.61 -53.20
C SER A 46 4.68 21.41 -53.19
N SER A 47 5.81 21.49 -53.91
CA SER A 47 6.78 20.39 -54.02
C SER A 47 7.80 20.34 -52.89
N ASP A 48 8.27 21.48 -52.38
CA ASP A 48 9.36 21.51 -51.38
C ASP A 48 8.84 21.94 -49.99
N GLY A 49 8.31 23.15 -49.87
CA GLY A 49 7.88 23.72 -48.59
C GLY A 49 6.76 22.92 -47.93
N PHE A 50 5.72 22.58 -48.68
CA PHE A 50 4.60 21.81 -48.14
C PHE A 50 4.96 20.35 -47.80
N VAL A 51 5.89 19.74 -48.53
CA VAL A 51 6.36 18.36 -48.23
C VAL A 51 7.18 18.35 -46.94
N LYS A 52 8.13 19.28 -46.78
CA LYS A 52 8.94 19.41 -45.56
C LYS A 52 8.10 19.74 -44.34
N ALA A 53 7.19 20.72 -44.44
CA ALA A 53 6.30 21.08 -43.33
C ALA A 53 5.45 19.88 -42.86
N ARG A 54 4.88 19.09 -43.81
CA ARG A 54 4.15 17.87 -43.46
C ARG A 54 5.02 16.80 -42.82
N ALA A 55 6.27 16.65 -43.25
CA ALA A 55 7.20 15.68 -42.68
C ALA A 55 7.57 16.03 -41.23
N TYR A 56 7.86 17.31 -40.96
CA TYR A 56 8.14 17.79 -39.60
C TYR A 56 6.91 17.66 -38.68
N LEU A 57 5.73 18.05 -39.16
CA LEU A 57 4.48 17.87 -38.40
C LEU A 57 4.20 16.40 -38.08
N ARG A 58 4.44 15.48 -39.03
CA ARG A 58 4.31 14.03 -38.75
C ARG A 58 5.29 13.58 -37.68
N THR A 59 6.55 14.03 -37.74
CA THR A 59 7.57 13.68 -36.74
C THR A 59 7.14 14.14 -35.35
N ILE A 60 6.63 15.37 -35.21
CA ILE A 60 6.11 15.91 -33.94
C ILE A 60 4.93 15.07 -33.44
N ILE A 61 3.96 14.77 -34.32
CA ILE A 61 2.78 13.96 -33.95
C ILE A 61 3.17 12.54 -33.53
N ASP A 62 4.09 11.90 -34.25
CA ASP A 62 4.53 10.54 -33.98
C ASP A 62 5.34 10.48 -32.67
N SER A 63 6.22 11.46 -32.43
CA SER A 63 6.95 11.59 -31.16
C SER A 63 6.00 11.83 -30.00
N ASN A 64 5.02 12.74 -30.15
CA ASN A 64 4.02 13.00 -29.11
C ASN A 64 3.17 11.76 -28.79
N ASN A 65 2.72 11.04 -29.81
CA ASN A 65 1.98 9.78 -29.65
C ASN A 65 2.82 8.70 -28.96
N ARG A 66 4.12 8.62 -29.26
CA ARG A 66 5.05 7.69 -28.61
C ARG A 66 5.21 8.03 -27.13
N GLN A 67 5.49 9.30 -26.79
CA GLN A 67 5.60 9.77 -25.42
C GLN A 67 4.31 9.56 -24.61
N ILE A 68 3.13 9.76 -25.22
CA ILE A 68 1.84 9.47 -24.56
C ILE A 68 1.71 7.98 -24.22
N LYS A 69 2.06 7.08 -25.15
CA LYS A 69 1.99 5.64 -24.91
C LYS A 69 2.97 5.17 -23.85
N GLU A 70 4.21 5.66 -23.90
CA GLU A 70 5.24 5.37 -22.91
C GLU A 70 4.85 5.90 -21.53
N GLY A 71 4.34 7.13 -21.45
CA GLY A 71 3.84 7.72 -20.22
C GLY A 71 2.64 6.94 -19.65
N ALA A 72 1.71 6.50 -20.49
CA ALA A 72 0.58 5.68 -20.07
C ALA A 72 1.03 4.30 -19.55
N ALA A 73 2.01 3.67 -20.21
CA ALA A 73 2.59 2.39 -19.78
C ALA A 73 3.32 2.53 -18.45
N ALA A 74 4.16 3.56 -18.30
CA ALA A 74 4.86 3.85 -17.04
C ALA A 74 3.89 4.14 -15.89
N ALA A 75 2.81 4.90 -16.16
CA ALA A 75 1.77 5.15 -15.16
C ALA A 75 1.01 3.87 -14.77
N ALA A 76 0.72 2.98 -15.73
CA ALA A 76 0.08 1.70 -15.47
C ALA A 76 0.98 0.77 -14.64
N GLU A 77 2.28 0.72 -14.96
CA GLU A 77 3.27 -0.05 -14.21
C GLU A 77 3.42 0.48 -12.77
N LEU A 78 3.60 1.79 -12.61
CA LEU A 78 3.66 2.43 -11.29
C LEU A 78 2.41 2.15 -10.46
N ARG A 79 1.23 2.24 -11.09
CA ARG A 79 -0.04 1.88 -10.45
C ARG A 79 -0.05 0.42 -10.01
N ASN A 80 0.34 -0.50 -10.89
CA ASN A 80 0.33 -1.93 -10.58
C ASN A 80 1.27 -2.25 -9.41
N THR A 81 2.51 -1.77 -9.46
CA THR A 81 3.49 -1.95 -8.37
C THR A 81 3.00 -1.35 -7.06
N SER A 82 2.39 -0.16 -7.11
CA SER A 82 1.84 0.50 -5.91
C SER A 82 0.68 -0.31 -5.31
N VAL A 83 -0.25 -0.80 -6.14
CA VAL A 83 -1.37 -1.64 -5.69
C VAL A 83 -0.85 -2.95 -5.10
N THR A 84 0.07 -3.65 -5.77
CA THR A 84 0.67 -4.89 -5.26
C THR A 84 1.38 -4.67 -3.92
N MET A 85 2.11 -3.56 -3.75
CA MET A 85 2.77 -3.25 -2.49
C MET A 85 1.76 -2.99 -1.36
N LEU A 86 0.67 -2.28 -1.65
CA LEU A 86 -0.42 -2.07 -0.68
C LEU A 86 -1.10 -3.39 -0.31
N GLU A 87 -1.41 -4.25 -1.27
CA GLU A 87 -2.01 -5.56 -1.03
C GLU A 87 -1.13 -6.43 -0.12
N ILE A 88 0.17 -6.52 -0.42
CA ILE A 88 1.14 -7.24 0.42
C ILE A 88 1.20 -6.63 1.82
N GLY A 89 1.24 -5.30 1.92
CA GLY A 89 1.24 -4.60 3.21
C GLY A 89 0.00 -4.90 4.06
N VAL A 90 -1.19 -4.91 3.44
CA VAL A 90 -2.45 -5.26 4.11
C VAL A 90 -2.44 -6.71 4.58
N VAL A 91 -1.99 -7.65 3.75
CA VAL A 91 -1.90 -9.07 4.13
C VAL A 91 -0.96 -9.26 5.32
N ILE A 92 0.22 -8.64 5.30
CA ILE A 92 1.18 -8.71 6.41
C ILE A 92 0.57 -8.12 7.68
N ALA A 93 -0.04 -6.93 7.59
CA ALA A 93 -0.68 -6.28 8.73
C ALA A 93 -1.79 -7.17 9.34
N PHE A 94 -2.59 -7.83 8.50
CA PHE A 94 -3.65 -8.74 8.94
C PHE A 94 -3.08 -9.98 9.65
N ILE A 95 -2.03 -10.59 9.11
CA ILE A 95 -1.33 -11.72 9.74
C ILE A 95 -0.79 -11.31 11.11
N VAL A 96 -0.13 -10.15 11.20
CA VAL A 96 0.41 -9.62 12.45
C VAL A 96 -0.71 -9.37 13.46
N ALA A 97 -1.84 -8.79 13.04
CA ALA A 97 -2.99 -8.58 13.91
C ALA A 97 -3.54 -9.89 14.48
N ILE A 98 -3.66 -10.94 13.66
CA ILE A 98 -4.09 -12.27 14.11
C ILE A 98 -3.08 -12.85 15.11
N LEU A 99 -1.78 -12.80 14.78
CA LEU A 99 -0.74 -13.32 15.66
C LEU A 99 -0.73 -12.63 17.02
N LEU A 100 -0.84 -11.29 17.04
CA LEU A 100 -0.95 -10.52 18.26
C LEU A 100 -2.22 -10.87 19.04
N GLY A 101 -3.37 -11.02 18.38
CA GLY A 101 -4.62 -11.44 19.01
C GLY A 101 -4.51 -12.81 19.69
N VAL A 102 -3.93 -13.79 19.00
CA VAL A 102 -3.67 -15.13 19.56
C VAL A 102 -2.68 -15.06 20.72
N PHE A 103 -1.62 -14.25 20.60
CA PHE A 103 -0.59 -14.10 21.61
C PHE A 103 -1.14 -13.47 22.89
N ILE A 104 -1.86 -12.34 22.79
CA ILE A 104 -2.52 -11.67 23.91
C ILE A 104 -3.53 -12.60 24.58
N THR A 105 -4.34 -13.31 23.79
CA THR A 105 -5.34 -14.23 24.33
C THR A 105 -4.68 -15.35 25.14
N ARG A 106 -3.55 -15.89 24.66
CA ARG A 106 -2.83 -16.96 25.34
C ARG A 106 -2.07 -16.51 26.58
N MET A 107 -1.46 -15.34 26.57
CA MET A 107 -0.62 -14.87 27.68
C MET A 107 -1.41 -14.14 28.76
N ILE A 108 -2.48 -13.42 28.39
CA ILE A 108 -3.19 -12.55 29.34
C ILE A 108 -4.60 -13.07 29.56
N THR A 109 -5.43 -13.12 28.50
CA THR A 109 -6.87 -13.37 28.64
C THR A 109 -7.16 -14.74 29.26
N ARG A 110 -6.47 -15.79 28.80
CA ARG A 110 -6.69 -17.16 29.29
C ARG A 110 -6.18 -17.35 30.73
N PRO A 111 -4.94 -17.00 31.11
CA PRO A 111 -4.48 -17.10 32.50
C PRO A 111 -5.33 -16.28 33.48
N LEU A 112 -5.77 -15.09 33.08
CA LEU A 112 -6.66 -14.26 33.91
C LEU A 112 -8.02 -14.93 34.13
N ALA A 113 -8.59 -15.55 33.10
CA ALA A 113 -9.82 -16.32 33.24
C ALA A 113 -9.64 -17.53 34.19
N VAL A 114 -8.50 -18.22 34.12
CA VAL A 114 -8.15 -19.30 35.06
C VAL A 114 -8.03 -18.76 36.49
N ALA A 115 -7.39 -17.61 36.69
CA ALA A 115 -7.25 -16.98 37.99
C ALA A 115 -8.62 -16.64 38.60
N VAL A 116 -9.51 -16.03 37.82
CA VAL A 116 -10.88 -15.69 38.25
C VAL A 116 -11.68 -16.94 38.64
N LEU A 117 -11.66 -17.97 37.79
CA LEU A 117 -12.37 -19.22 38.09
C LEU A 117 -11.83 -19.92 39.33
N SER A 118 -10.50 -19.89 39.53
CA SER A 118 -9.86 -20.49 40.70
C SER A 118 -10.22 -19.75 41.98
N ALA A 119 -10.19 -18.42 41.96
CA ALA A 119 -10.61 -17.60 43.09
C ALA A 119 -12.08 -17.84 43.46
N GLN A 120 -12.98 -18.00 42.47
CA GLN A 120 -14.39 -18.34 42.70
C GLN A 120 -14.55 -19.71 43.37
N ARG A 121 -13.76 -20.72 42.96
CA ARG A 121 -13.80 -22.05 43.60
C ARG A 121 -13.31 -22.02 45.04
N ILE A 122 -12.20 -21.33 45.30
CA ILE A 122 -11.68 -21.13 46.66
C ILE A 122 -12.73 -20.45 47.54
N ALA A 123 -13.36 -19.38 47.04
CA ALA A 123 -14.42 -18.68 47.76
C ALA A 123 -15.66 -19.57 48.02
N GLY A 124 -15.93 -20.54 47.15
CA GLY A 124 -16.96 -21.56 47.33
C GLY A 124 -16.55 -22.74 48.23
N GLY A 125 -15.31 -22.76 48.74
CA GLY A 125 -14.78 -23.82 49.60
C GLY A 125 -14.25 -25.06 48.86
N ASP A 126 -14.23 -25.05 47.52
CA ASP A 126 -13.62 -26.14 46.75
C ASP A 126 -12.11 -25.89 46.57
N LEU A 127 -11.31 -26.59 47.39
CA LEU A 127 -9.85 -26.56 47.37
C LEU A 127 -9.24 -27.80 46.69
N THR A 128 -10.03 -28.59 45.97
CA THR A 128 -9.57 -29.88 45.43
C THR A 128 -8.92 -29.77 44.05
N GLN A 129 -9.21 -28.69 43.31
CA GLN A 129 -8.72 -28.46 41.95
C GLN A 129 -7.36 -27.76 41.97
N PRO A 130 -6.28 -28.34 41.43
CA PRO A 130 -4.97 -27.70 41.43
C PRO A 130 -4.93 -26.50 40.47
N ILE A 131 -4.26 -25.42 40.89
CA ILE A 131 -3.98 -24.24 40.07
C ILE A 131 -2.58 -24.39 39.51
N THR A 132 -2.46 -24.46 38.19
CA THR A 132 -1.16 -24.62 37.51
C THR A 132 -0.78 -23.36 36.75
N SER A 133 0.42 -22.86 36.99
CA SER A 133 1.06 -21.82 36.17
C SER A 133 2.08 -22.45 35.21
N ASN A 134 2.01 -22.06 33.94
CA ASN A 134 3.02 -22.41 32.93
C ASN A 134 3.73 -21.16 32.37
N SER A 135 3.53 -20.00 32.99
CA SER A 135 4.05 -18.71 32.51
C SER A 135 5.00 -18.11 33.54
N GLY A 136 6.09 -17.48 33.08
CA GLY A 136 7.07 -16.80 33.92
C GLY A 136 6.82 -15.30 34.10
N ASP A 137 5.68 -14.80 33.61
CA ASP A 137 5.28 -13.40 33.65
C ASP A 137 4.38 -13.08 34.85
N GLU A 138 3.84 -11.86 34.88
CA GLU A 138 2.96 -11.38 35.94
C GLU A 138 1.68 -12.21 36.07
N ALA A 139 1.17 -12.76 34.96
CA ALA A 139 0.00 -13.63 34.98
C ALA A 139 0.33 -15.00 35.61
N GLY A 140 1.52 -15.52 35.35
CA GLY A 140 2.03 -16.72 36.01
C GLY A 140 2.22 -16.52 37.51
N GLN A 141 2.85 -15.41 37.91
CA GLN A 141 3.05 -15.06 39.33
C GLN A 141 1.72 -14.91 40.07
N LEU A 142 0.68 -14.37 39.42
CA LEU A 142 -0.67 -14.30 39.98
C LEU A 142 -1.25 -15.69 40.25
N LEU A 143 -1.12 -16.61 39.28
CA LEU A 143 -1.59 -17.99 39.44
C LEU A 143 -0.84 -18.74 40.54
N ASP A 144 0.48 -18.55 40.64
CA ASP A 144 1.30 -19.14 41.70
C ASP A 144 0.90 -18.62 43.09
N ALA A 145 0.63 -17.31 43.21
CA ALA A 145 0.14 -16.72 44.44
C ALA A 145 -1.23 -17.30 44.85
N LEU A 146 -2.14 -17.50 43.89
CA LEU A 146 -3.43 -18.15 44.15
C LEU A 146 -3.27 -19.62 44.59
N SER A 147 -2.33 -20.36 43.98
CA SER A 147 -2.02 -21.74 44.39
C SER A 147 -1.53 -21.79 45.83
N ASN A 148 -0.58 -20.91 46.20
CA ASN A 148 -0.07 -20.84 47.56
C ASN A 148 -1.17 -20.48 48.58
N MET A 149 -2.10 -19.60 48.20
CA MET A 149 -3.26 -19.25 49.03
C MET A 149 -4.18 -20.47 49.25
N GLN A 150 -4.45 -21.24 48.20
CA GLN A 150 -5.25 -22.47 48.29
C GLN A 150 -4.61 -23.50 49.22
N ASP A 151 -3.30 -23.72 49.08
CA ASP A 151 -2.56 -24.67 49.93
C ASP A 151 -2.55 -24.23 51.40
N GLY A 152 -2.37 -22.93 51.66
CA GLY A 152 -2.47 -22.37 53.01
C GLY A 152 -3.85 -22.59 53.64
N LEU A 153 -4.93 -22.39 52.86
CA LEU A 153 -6.30 -22.62 53.31
C LEU A 153 -6.55 -24.10 53.62
N LYS A 154 -6.08 -24.99 52.75
CA LYS A 154 -6.21 -26.45 52.93
C LYS A 154 -5.49 -26.93 54.19
N ASN A 155 -4.27 -26.45 54.42
CA ASN A 155 -3.50 -26.77 55.63
C ASN A 155 -4.21 -26.27 56.90
N THR A 156 -4.77 -25.07 56.86
CA THR A 156 -5.53 -24.50 58.00
C THR A 156 -6.75 -25.36 58.33
N ILE A 157 -7.52 -25.80 57.33
CA ILE A 157 -8.67 -26.69 57.55
C ILE A 157 -8.25 -28.05 58.11
N GLN A 158 -7.15 -28.64 57.61
CA GLN A 158 -6.62 -29.91 58.12
C GLN A 158 -6.19 -29.82 59.59
N GLN A 159 -5.58 -28.71 59.98
CA GLN A 159 -5.20 -28.46 61.38
C GLN A 159 -6.43 -28.34 62.28
N ILE A 160 -7.47 -27.62 61.85
CA ILE A 160 -8.73 -27.49 62.59
C ILE A 160 -9.42 -28.86 62.77
N ALA A 161 -9.47 -29.67 61.70
CA ALA A 161 -10.04 -31.01 61.76
C ALA A 161 -9.27 -31.90 62.74
N SER A 162 -7.93 -31.91 62.66
CA SER A 162 -7.07 -32.69 63.56
C SER A 162 -7.23 -32.27 65.03
N ALA A 163 -7.33 -30.97 65.30
CA ALA A 163 -7.56 -30.46 66.66
C ALA A 163 -8.95 -30.87 67.20
N SER A 164 -9.96 -30.90 66.34
CA SER A 164 -11.32 -31.34 66.70
C SER A 164 -11.35 -32.84 67.02
N ASP A 165 -10.66 -33.67 66.23
CA ASP A 165 -10.53 -35.12 66.48
C ASP A 165 -9.81 -35.42 67.80
N GLN A 166 -8.73 -34.68 68.10
CA GLN A 166 -8.03 -34.80 69.38
C GLN A 166 -8.93 -34.46 70.57
N LEU A 167 -9.70 -33.37 70.47
CA LEU A 167 -10.65 -32.98 71.50
C LEU A 167 -11.76 -34.04 71.70
N ALA A 168 -12.30 -34.59 70.60
CA ALA A 168 -13.31 -35.64 70.65
C ALA A 168 -12.76 -36.95 71.24
N SER A 169 -11.48 -37.28 71.02
CA SER A 169 -10.84 -38.46 71.61
C SER A 169 -10.51 -38.32 73.10
N ALA A 170 -10.48 -37.09 73.62
CA ALA A 170 -10.14 -36.77 75.00
C ALA A 170 -11.37 -36.57 75.92
N ALA A 171 -12.58 -36.56 75.37
CA ALA A 171 -13.86 -36.46 76.07
C ALA A 171 -14.50 -37.85 76.28
#